data_AF-A0A7L0K0A3-F1
#
_entry.id   AF-A0A7L0K0A3-F1
#
_cell.length_a   1.000
_cell.length_b   1.000
_cell.length_c   1.000
_cell.angle_alpha   90.00
_cell.angle_beta   90.00
_cell.angle_gamma   90.00
#
_symmetry.space_group_name_H-M   'P 1'
#
loop_
_entity.id
_entity.type
_entity.pdbx_description
1 polymer ?
#
loop_
_entity_poly.entity_id
_entity_poly.type
_entity_poly.pdbx_seq_one_letter_code
_entity_poly.pdbx_strand_id
1 'polypeptide(L)'
;MQFMLLFSRQGKLRLQKWYVPLSDKEKKKITRELVQTVLARKPKMCSFLEWRDLKIVYKRYASLYFCCAIEDQDNELITLEIIHRYVELLDKYFGSV
;
A
#
# COMPACT_ATOMS: atom_id res chain seq x y z
N MET A 1 10.14 6.17 2.28
CA MET A 1 8.66 5.95 2.08
C MET A 1 7.96 7.23 1.58
N GLN A 2 7.29 7.15 0.43
CA GLN A 2 6.68 8.28 -0.30
C GLN A 2 5.17 8.41 -0.03
N PHE A 3 4.43 7.30 0.02
CA PHE A 3 3.01 7.27 0.35
C PHE A 3 2.54 5.90 0.81
N MET A 4 1.38 5.87 1.49
CA MET A 4 0.66 4.67 1.92
C MET A 4 -0.80 4.76 1.49
N LEU A 5 -1.30 3.70 0.85
CA LEU A 5 -2.67 3.55 0.37
C LEU A 5 -3.31 2.31 1.01
N LEU A 6 -4.56 2.46 1.47
CA LEU A 6 -5.42 1.34 1.83
C LEU A 6 -6.62 1.32 0.91
N PHE A 7 -6.93 0.18 0.31
CA PHE A 7 -8.09 0.05 -0.57
C PHE A 7 -8.72 -1.35 -0.48
N SER A 8 -10.03 -1.41 -0.69
CA SER A 8 -10.76 -2.69 -0.64
C SER A 8 -10.49 -3.54 -1.89
N ARG A 9 -10.89 -4.81 -1.84
CA ARG A 9 -10.94 -5.71 -3.01
C ARG A 9 -11.76 -5.15 -4.20
N GLN A 10 -12.68 -4.21 -3.96
CA GLN A 10 -13.45 -3.54 -5.03
C GLN A 10 -12.75 -2.28 -5.57
N GLY A 11 -11.53 -1.98 -5.11
CA GLY A 11 -10.78 -0.77 -5.49
C GLY A 11 -11.24 0.51 -4.80
N LYS A 12 -12.09 0.43 -3.77
CA LYS A 12 -12.51 1.60 -2.99
C LYS A 12 -11.39 2.01 -2.04
N LEU A 13 -10.85 3.21 -2.22
CA LEU A 13 -9.86 3.81 -1.34
C LEU A 13 -10.46 4.04 0.06
N ARG A 14 -9.75 3.60 1.09
CA ARG A 14 -10.11 3.75 2.51
C ARG A 14 -9.20 4.71 3.26
N LEU A 15 -7.93 4.74 2.88
CA LEU A 15 -6.94 5.67 3.42
C LEU A 15 -5.94 6.02 2.34
N GLN A 16 -5.52 7.29 2.31
CA GLN A 16 -4.36 7.74 1.57
C GLN A 16 -3.53 8.67 2.45
N LYS A 17 -2.26 8.35 2.61
CA LYS A 17 -1.29 9.21 3.28
C LYS A 17 -0.14 9.47 2.32
N TRP A 18 0.07 10.75 2.00
CA TRP A 18 1.15 11.22 1.16
C TRP A 18 2.19 11.88 2.08
N TYR A 19 3.43 11.38 2.03
CA TYR A 19 4.55 11.93 2.82
C TYR A 19 5.37 12.96 2.03
N VAL A 20 5.13 13.02 0.72
CA VAL A 20 5.68 14.04 -0.18
C VAL A 20 4.58 14.96 -0.72
N PRO A 21 4.92 16.23 -1.00
CA PRO A 21 3.98 17.16 -1.61
C PRO A 21 3.74 16.79 -3.08
N LEU A 22 2.51 16.38 -3.41
CA LEU A 22 2.06 16.11 -4.78
C LEU A 22 0.76 16.87 -5.07
N SER A 23 0.53 17.21 -6.33
CA SER A 23 -0.76 17.77 -6.74
C SER A 23 -1.88 16.72 -6.65
N ASP A 24 -3.12 17.17 -6.43
CA ASP A 24 -4.25 16.23 -6.33
C ASP A 24 -4.52 15.48 -7.64
N LYS A 25 -4.15 16.09 -8.78
CA LYS A 25 -4.20 15.43 -10.09
C LYS A 25 -3.25 14.22 -10.13
N GLU A 26 -2.03 14.39 -9.64
CA GLU A 26 -1.04 13.31 -9.57
C GLU A 26 -1.46 12.24 -8.58
N LYS A 27 -1.88 12.62 -7.37
CA LYS A 27 -2.38 11.68 -6.35
C LYS A 27 -3.48 10.78 -6.91
N LYS A 28 -4.47 11.36 -7.60
CA LYS A 28 -5.58 10.63 -8.24
C LYS A 28 -5.08 9.69 -9.34
N LYS A 29 -4.14 10.14 -10.18
CA LYS A 29 -3.55 9.32 -11.25
C LYS A 29 -2.82 8.11 -10.67
N ILE A 30 -1.91 8.35 -9.71
CA ILE A 30 -1.10 7.32 -9.06
C ILE A 30 -2.00 6.31 -8.34
N THR A 31 -2.99 6.79 -7.58
CA THR A 31 -3.91 5.91 -6.85
C THR A 31 -4.66 4.99 -7.80
N ARG A 32 -5.21 5.50 -8.90
CA ARG A 32 -5.94 4.69 -9.87
C ARG A 32 -5.05 3.62 -10.49
N GLU A 33 -3.85 4.02 -10.92
CA GLU A 33 -2.86 3.15 -11.55
C GLU A 33 -2.41 2.00 -10.63
N LEU A 34 -2.05 2.31 -9.38
CA LEU A 34 -1.56 1.32 -8.42
C LEU A 34 -2.66 0.41 -7.91
N VAL A 35 -3.87 0.92 -7.67
CA VAL A 35 -5.01 0.08 -7.26
C VAL A 35 -5.32 -0.94 -8.35
N GLN A 36 -5.37 -0.53 -9.62
CA GLN A 36 -5.60 -1.45 -10.74
C GLN A 36 -4.48 -2.49 -10.86
N THR A 37 -3.22 -2.04 -10.79
CA THR A 37 -2.04 -2.92 -10.87
C THR A 37 -2.04 -3.97 -9.76
N VAL A 38 -2.27 -3.57 -8.51
CA VAL A 38 -2.24 -4.50 -7.37
C VAL A 38 -3.43 -5.47 -7.39
N LEU A 39 -4.63 -5.01 -7.76
CA LEU A 39 -5.82 -5.87 -7.84
C LEU A 39 -5.74 -6.90 -8.99
N ALA A 40 -5.00 -6.62 -10.05
CA ALA A 40 -4.80 -7.55 -11.16
C ALA A 40 -3.83 -8.70 -10.82
N ARG A 41 -3.08 -8.63 -9.72
CA ARG A 41 -2.06 -9.63 -9.34
C ARG A 41 -2.67 -10.87 -8.69
N LYS A 42 -2.10 -12.04 -9.01
CA LYS A 42 -2.51 -13.34 -8.43
C LYS A 42 -2.01 -13.48 -6.98
N PRO A 43 -2.72 -14.21 -6.09
CA PRO A 43 -2.37 -14.31 -4.67
C PRO A 43 -0.97 -14.84 -4.32
N LYS A 44 -0.36 -15.65 -5.19
CA LYS A 44 0.99 -16.23 -4.97
C LYS A 44 2.13 -15.40 -5.55
N MET A 45 1.84 -14.23 -6.13
CA MET A 45 2.88 -13.34 -6.65
C MET A 45 3.61 -12.63 -5.51
N CYS A 46 4.83 -12.18 -5.80
CA CYS A 46 5.64 -11.41 -4.86
C CYS A 46 4.88 -10.17 -4.34
N SER A 47 5.03 -9.90 -3.04
CA SER A 47 4.51 -8.71 -2.36
C SER A 47 5.23 -7.41 -2.75
N PHE A 48 6.27 -7.50 -3.58
CA PHE A 48 7.05 -6.38 -4.06
C PHE A 48 6.88 -6.24 -5.58
N LEU A 49 6.89 -5.00 -6.05
CA LEU A 49 6.86 -4.67 -7.46
C LEU A 49 7.64 -3.37 -7.70
N GLU A 50 8.38 -3.33 -8.78
CA GLU A 50 8.99 -2.09 -9.27
C GLU A 50 7.91 -1.27 -9.98
N TRP A 51 7.85 0.01 -9.67
CA TRP A 51 6.92 0.93 -10.29
C TRP A 51 7.58 2.30 -10.41
N ARG A 52 7.94 2.66 -11.65
CA ARG A 52 8.79 3.82 -11.93
C ARG A 52 10.09 3.70 -11.13
N ASP A 53 10.61 4.80 -10.59
CA ASP A 53 11.83 4.82 -9.78
C ASP A 53 11.57 4.48 -8.29
N LEU A 54 10.46 3.79 -8.00
CA LEU A 54 10.07 3.40 -6.65
C LEU A 54 9.77 1.90 -6.57
N LYS A 55 9.87 1.37 -5.37
CA LYS A 55 9.42 0.02 -5.03
C LYS A 55 8.09 0.10 -4.31
N ILE A 56 7.13 -0.71 -4.73
CA ILE A 56 5.84 -0.83 -4.05
C ILE A 56 5.81 -2.12 -3.25
N VAL A 57 5.56 -1.99 -1.96
CA VAL A 57 5.35 -3.09 -1.03
C VAL A 57 3.88 -3.18 -0.70
N TYR A 58 3.27 -4.34 -0.96
CA TYR A 58 1.86 -4.54 -0.68
C TYR A 58 1.55 -5.86 0.04
N LYS A 59 0.54 -5.80 0.91
CA LYS A 59 0.01 -6.96 1.61
C LYS A 59 -1.51 -6.87 1.72
N ARG A 60 -2.17 -8.00 1.56
CA ARG A 60 -3.61 -8.13 1.73
C ARG A 60 -3.91 -8.73 3.11
N TYR A 61 -4.74 -8.05 3.90
CA TYR A 61 -5.34 -8.54 5.14
C TYR A 61 -6.86 -8.60 4.94
N ALA A 62 -7.44 -9.80 5.04
CA ALA A 62 -8.85 -10.07 4.74
C ALA A 62 -9.31 -9.47 3.39
N SER A 63 -10.11 -8.41 3.39
CA SER A 63 -10.63 -7.73 2.20
C SER A 63 -9.92 -6.42 1.86
N LEU A 64 -8.93 -6.01 2.67
CA LEU A 64 -8.22 -4.75 2.58
C LEU A 64 -6.78 -4.97 2.08
N TYR A 65 -6.35 -4.12 1.16
CA TYR A 65 -4.99 -4.06 0.66
C TYR A 65 -4.28 -2.88 1.31
N PHE A 66 -3.07 -3.13 1.79
CA PHE A 66 -2.13 -2.13 2.26
C PHE A 66 -1.02 -2.04 1.22
N CYS A 67 -0.68 -0.83 0.81
CA CYS A 67 0.26 -0.56 -0.28
C CYS A 67 1.13 0.64 0.10
N CYS A 68 2.45 0.44 0.18
CA CYS A 68 3.42 1.47 0.49
C CYS A 68 4.37 1.64 -0.69
N ALA A 69 4.69 2.89 -1.04
CA ALA A 69 5.78 3.20 -1.96
C ALA A 69 7.03 3.60 -1.18
N ILE A 70 8.14 2.93 -1.46
CA ILE A 70 9.44 3.13 -0.82
C ILE A 70 10.52 3.40 -1.87
N GLU A 71 11.62 3.98 -1.43
CA GLU A 71 12.74 4.32 -2.31
C GLU A 71 13.61 3.08 -2.57
N ASP A 72 14.47 3.13 -3.58
CA ASP A 72 15.24 1.95 -3.99
C ASP A 72 16.19 1.43 -2.89
N GLN A 73 16.71 2.34 -2.07
CA GLN A 73 17.58 2.03 -0.93
C GLN A 73 16.83 1.54 0.33
N ASP A 74 15.49 1.62 0.34
CA ASP A 74 14.68 1.16 1.49
C ASP A 74 14.54 -0.38 1.47
N ASN A 75 14.42 -0.98 2.65
CA ASN A 75 14.24 -2.43 2.79
C ASN A 75 12.76 -2.84 2.68
N GLU A 76 12.45 -3.70 1.72
CA GLU A 76 11.09 -4.15 1.42
C GLU A 76 10.50 -5.03 2.53
N LEU A 77 11.31 -5.89 3.15
CA LEU A 77 10.88 -6.79 4.23
C LEU A 77 10.57 -6.01 5.50
N ILE A 78 11.39 -5.03 5.87
CA ILE A 78 11.10 -4.14 7.01
C ILE A 78 9.83 -3.35 6.75
N THR A 79 9.59 -2.90 5.52
CA THR A 79 8.35 -2.21 5.15
C THR A 79 7.12 -3.13 5.29
N LEU A 80 7.27 -4.42 4.96
CA LEU A 80 6.22 -5.41 5.15
C LEU A 80 5.90 -5.62 6.64
N GLU A 81 6.92 -5.65 7.50
CA GLU A 81 6.75 -5.70 8.96
C GLU A 81 6.10 -4.43 9.51
N ILE A 82 6.43 -3.25 8.98
CA ILE A 82 5.76 -1.99 9.35
C ILE A 82 4.26 -2.06 9.02
N ILE A 83 3.89 -2.60 7.84
CA ILE A 83 2.48 -2.81 7.49
C ILE A 83 1.83 -3.76 8.51
N HIS A 84 2.50 -4.86 8.87
CA HIS A 84 1.95 -5.82 9.82
C HIS A 84 1.74 -5.19 11.20
N ARG A 85 2.75 -4.49 11.73
CA ARG A 85 2.65 -3.76 12.99
C ARG A 85 1.54 -2.71 12.96
N TYR A 86 1.34 -2.03 11.85
CA TYR A 86 0.22 -1.09 11.72
C TYR A 86 -1.14 -1.79 11.82
N VAL A 87 -1.30 -2.98 11.22
CA VAL A 87 -2.51 -3.80 11.37
C VAL A 87 -2.70 -4.25 12.82
N GLU A 88 -1.64 -4.71 13.50
CA GLU A 88 -1.70 -5.08 14.92
C GLU A 88 -2.15 -3.92 15.81
N LEU A 89 -1.67 -2.70 15.52
CA LEU A 89 -2.06 -1.49 16.24
C LEU A 89 -3.53 -1.13 16.00
N LEU A 90 -4.02 -1.28 14.76
CA LEU A 90 -5.43 -1.10 14.44
C LEU A 90 -6.30 -2.10 15.19
N ASP A 91 -5.91 -3.38 15.22
CA ASP A 91 -6.64 -4.42 15.95
C ASP A 91 -6.67 -4.13 17.45
N LYS A 92 -5.52 -3.76 18.02
CA LYS A 92 -5.41 -3.40 19.44
C LYS A 92 -6.27 -2.19 19.81
N TYR A 93 -6.36 -1.20 18.91
CA TYR A 93 -7.09 0.04 19.18
C TYR A 93 -8.60 -0.11 18.99
N PHE A 94 -9.04 -0.75 17.91
CA PHE A 94 -10.47 -0.86 17.57
C PHE A 94 -11.13 -2.14 18.08
N GLY A 95 -10.35 -3.19 18.35
CA GLY A 95 -10.82 -4.51 18.77
C GLY A 95 -11.44 -5.31 17.63
N SER A 96 -10.82 -6.43 17.25
CA SER A 96 -11.29 -7.37 16.21
C SER A 96 -11.47 -6.73 14.83
N VAL A 97 -10.36 -6.29 14.22
CA VAL A 97 -10.32 -5.67 12.87
C VAL A 97 -9.97 -6.63 11.73
#